data_AF-A0A1Q3JXC2-F1
#
_entry.id   AF-A0A1Q3JXC2-F1
#
_cell.length_a   1.000
_cell.length_b   1.000
_cell.length_c   1.000
_cell.angle_alpha   90.00
_cell.angle_beta   90.00
_cell.angle_gamma   90.00
#
_symmetry.space_group_name_H-M   'P 1'
#
loop_
_entity.id
_entity.type
_entity.pdbx_description
1 polymer ?
#
loop_
_entity_poly.entity_id
_entity_poly.type
_entity_poly.pdbx_seq_one_letter_code
_entity_poly.pdbx_strand_id
1 'polypeptide(L)'
;MERIKARFLHMDRDDQIEMVFQDLLDDLTLRADPKLPESEGNRREGGALVLVGESGAGKSLSLKRLVGRHPAFPGYMVPRSGCAAVYVRIPSFCTPKALGRITLRQLGLPIKGNPPSHIIWEMVYERIEKLKKVALHFDEMHNVTRYATDDEIDDIRNMIKTLVVSPTWPIILLISGLPEIVDLTQPITEIRRRCRPVEFRPLILPDGVSEIETAIEDLAKTANLIWNNPIHDALPARLIHAALYQIGTSIEVTQDAIRIALKAGSEGLTREHFAEAYTVRSGCLPSENPFVVPNWAEVDCTAVLGRRKVEGAEDDDHDEGSTRTGRSRKKQRGRR
;
A
#
# COMPACT_ATOMS: atom_id res chain seq x y z
N MET A 1 13.92 -18.48 9.69
CA MET A 1 13.36 -17.35 8.90
C MET A 1 11.86 -17.20 9.01
N GLU A 2 11.05 -18.26 8.94
CA GLU A 2 9.57 -18.15 9.02
C GLU A 2 9.09 -17.44 10.28
N ARG A 3 9.59 -17.83 11.46
CA ARG A 3 9.33 -17.15 12.74
C ARG A 3 9.62 -15.65 12.69
N ILE A 4 10.73 -15.25 12.07
CA ILE A 4 11.18 -13.85 11.99
C ILE A 4 10.25 -13.06 11.06
N LYS A 5 9.87 -13.61 9.90
CA LYS A 5 8.91 -12.97 8.98
C LYS A 5 7.49 -12.92 9.55
N ALA A 6 7.13 -13.89 10.40
CA ALA A 6 5.84 -13.93 11.08
C ALA A 6 5.78 -12.95 12.27
N ARG A 7 6.94 -12.60 12.87
CA ARG A 7 7.02 -11.64 13.98
C ARG A 7 6.43 -10.30 13.54
N PHE A 8 5.54 -9.78 14.38
CA PHE A 8 5.00 -8.43 14.22
C PHE A 8 5.64 -7.54 15.26
N LEU A 9 6.15 -6.40 14.81
CA LEU A 9 6.61 -5.33 15.66
C LEU A 9 5.44 -4.34 15.74
N HIS A 10 4.83 -4.28 16.91
CA HIS A 10 3.73 -3.36 17.17
C HIS A 10 4.31 -1.98 17.49
N MET A 11 3.76 -0.94 16.85
CA MET A 11 4.21 0.45 16.92
C MET A 11 3.03 1.37 17.21
N ASP A 12 3.26 2.57 17.73
CA ASP A 12 2.20 3.54 18.08
C ASP A 12 1.26 3.86 16.90
N ARG A 13 1.78 3.84 15.67
CA ARG A 13 0.99 4.01 14.45
C ARG A 13 -0.02 2.88 14.20
N ASP A 14 0.24 1.68 14.73
CA ASP A 14 -0.69 0.54 14.66
C ASP A 14 -1.86 0.76 15.64
N ASP A 15 -1.63 1.36 16.80
CA ASP A 15 -2.71 1.77 17.73
C ASP A 15 -3.63 2.80 17.08
N GLN A 16 -3.07 3.75 16.34
CA GLN A 16 -3.85 4.77 15.64
C GLN A 16 -4.82 4.17 14.62
N ILE A 17 -4.35 3.21 13.79
CA ILE A 17 -5.25 2.56 12.82
C ILE A 17 -6.25 1.63 13.50
N GLU A 18 -5.89 1.00 14.62
CA GLU A 18 -6.78 0.13 15.39
C GLU A 18 -7.93 0.92 16.02
N MET A 19 -7.62 2.04 16.66
CA MET A 19 -8.63 2.97 17.20
C MET A 19 -9.60 3.44 16.11
N VAL A 20 -9.08 3.94 14.98
CA VAL A 20 -9.94 4.42 13.87
C VAL A 20 -10.80 3.30 13.29
N PHE A 21 -10.25 2.09 13.15
CA PHE A 21 -11.01 0.95 12.64
C PHE A 21 -12.10 0.50 13.61
N GLN A 22 -11.82 0.52 14.91
CA GLN A 22 -12.81 0.20 15.94
C GLN A 22 -13.95 1.22 15.95
N ASP A 23 -13.65 2.52 15.87
CA ASP A 23 -14.67 3.57 15.78
C ASP A 23 -15.59 3.35 14.56
N LEU A 24 -15.01 3.01 13.40
CA LEU A 24 -15.77 2.72 12.18
C LEU A 24 -16.66 1.49 12.31
N LEU A 25 -16.21 0.45 13.02
CA LEU A 25 -17.00 -0.74 13.32
C LEU A 25 -18.15 -0.43 14.26
N ASP A 26 -17.86 0.28 15.34
CA ASP A 26 -18.85 0.65 16.34
C ASP A 26 -19.95 1.49 15.67
N ASP A 27 -19.58 2.53 14.92
CA ASP A 27 -20.51 3.37 14.14
C ASP A 27 -21.40 2.54 13.21
N LEU A 28 -20.84 1.56 12.50
CA LEU A 28 -21.60 0.74 11.56
C LEU A 28 -22.62 -0.18 12.26
N THR A 29 -22.38 -0.55 13.52
CA THR A 29 -23.33 -1.35 14.33
C THR A 29 -24.43 -0.53 14.98
N LEU A 30 -24.34 0.81 14.94
CA LEU A 30 -25.36 1.69 15.51
C LEU A 30 -26.57 1.81 14.59
N ARG A 31 -27.74 1.94 15.22
CA ARG A 31 -28.99 2.31 14.54
C ARG A 31 -29.07 3.82 14.38
N ALA A 32 -29.74 4.29 13.33
CA ALA A 32 -30.00 5.72 13.14
C ALA A 32 -30.94 6.25 14.24
N ASP A 33 -32.04 5.53 14.48
CA ASP A 33 -32.97 5.68 15.59
C ASP A 33 -32.93 4.41 16.48
N PRO A 34 -32.42 4.53 17.73
CA PRO A 34 -32.37 3.42 18.68
C PRO A 34 -33.74 2.82 19.05
N LYS A 35 -34.84 3.53 18.82
CA LYS A 35 -36.22 3.08 19.12
C LYS A 35 -36.79 2.16 18.06
N LEU A 36 -36.27 2.21 16.84
CA LEU A 36 -36.74 1.38 15.72
C LEU A 36 -35.89 0.10 15.61
N PRO A 37 -36.44 -1.02 15.11
CA PRO A 37 -35.66 -2.22 14.83
C PRO A 37 -34.59 -1.92 13.77
N GLU A 38 -33.56 -2.76 13.71
CA GLU A 38 -32.58 -2.70 12.62
C GLU A 38 -33.29 -2.98 11.29
N SER A 39 -33.11 -2.09 10.33
CA SER A 39 -33.70 -2.16 8.99
C SER A 39 -32.88 -1.29 8.03
N GLU A 40 -33.10 -1.43 6.72
CA GLU A 40 -32.42 -0.64 5.68
C GLU A 40 -32.48 0.87 6.00
N GLY A 41 -33.67 1.39 6.33
CA GLY A 41 -33.83 2.81 6.69
C GLY A 41 -33.35 3.22 8.09
N ASN A 42 -32.83 2.29 8.90
CA ASN A 42 -32.47 2.54 10.30
C ASN A 42 -31.02 2.14 10.65
N ARG A 43 -30.13 2.17 9.67
CA ARG A 43 -28.70 1.94 9.84
C ARG A 43 -27.93 3.25 9.77
N ARG A 44 -26.81 3.33 10.48
CA ARG A 44 -25.82 4.37 10.22
C ARG A 44 -25.07 4.07 8.92
N GLU A 45 -24.61 5.13 8.28
CA GLU A 45 -23.72 5.02 7.13
C GLU A 45 -22.38 4.44 7.58
N GLY A 46 -21.63 3.83 6.66
CA GLY A 46 -20.28 3.38 6.93
C GLY A 46 -19.26 4.51 6.94
N GLY A 47 -17.99 4.13 6.90
CA GLY A 47 -16.90 5.07 6.67
C GLY A 47 -15.69 4.39 6.03
N ALA A 48 -14.63 5.17 5.85
CA ALA A 48 -13.41 4.68 5.22
C ALA A 48 -12.19 5.01 6.08
N LEU A 49 -11.38 4.00 6.42
CA LEU A 49 -10.01 4.22 6.90
C LEU A 49 -9.11 4.36 5.66
N VAL A 50 -8.45 5.50 5.52
CA VAL A 50 -7.56 5.80 4.39
C VAL A 50 -6.12 5.84 4.89
N LEU A 51 -5.38 4.76 4.70
CA LEU A 51 -3.99 4.64 5.14
C LEU A 51 -3.01 5.02 4.03
N VAL A 52 -2.32 6.14 4.21
CA VAL A 52 -1.34 6.66 3.25
C VAL A 52 0.08 6.66 3.81
N GLY A 53 1.05 6.74 2.91
CA GLY A 53 2.47 6.74 3.25
C GLY A 53 3.29 6.25 2.07
N GLU A 54 4.59 6.45 2.11
CA GLU A 54 5.49 6.08 1.01
C GLU A 54 5.59 4.55 0.82
N SER A 55 6.13 4.16 -0.33
CA SER A 55 6.45 2.75 -0.58
C SER A 55 7.40 2.24 0.49
N GLY A 56 7.14 1.05 1.05
CA GLY A 56 7.93 0.51 2.15
C GLY A 56 7.57 1.05 3.53
N ALA A 57 6.55 1.91 3.68
CA ALA A 57 6.10 2.35 5.00
C ALA A 57 5.48 1.22 5.86
N GLY A 58 5.04 0.11 5.28
CA GLY A 58 4.43 -1.03 5.99
C GLY A 58 2.89 -1.08 5.99
N LYS A 59 2.24 -0.18 5.23
CA LYS A 59 0.77 -0.02 5.17
C LYS A 59 -0.01 -1.32 5.01
N SER A 60 0.28 -2.06 3.94
CA SER A 60 -0.47 -3.28 3.59
C SER A 60 -0.34 -4.36 4.66
N LEU A 61 0.82 -4.45 5.33
CA LEU A 61 1.03 -5.43 6.40
C LEU A 61 0.23 -5.07 7.66
N SER A 62 0.25 -3.79 8.06
CA SER A 62 -0.51 -3.31 9.22
C SER A 62 -2.01 -3.51 9.03
N LEU A 63 -2.60 -3.11 7.89
CA LEU A 63 -4.03 -3.34 7.63
C LEU A 63 -4.40 -4.83 7.54
N LYS A 64 -3.56 -5.66 6.90
CA LYS A 64 -3.81 -7.10 6.82
C LYS A 64 -3.85 -7.74 8.20
N ARG A 65 -2.95 -7.32 9.10
CA ARG A 65 -2.89 -7.81 10.48
C ARG A 65 -4.05 -7.29 11.32
N LEU A 66 -4.38 -6.00 11.21
CA LEU A 66 -5.51 -5.38 11.89
C LEU A 66 -6.80 -6.18 11.62
N VAL A 67 -7.15 -6.37 10.35
CA VAL A 67 -8.36 -7.13 9.99
C VAL A 67 -8.20 -8.62 10.32
N GLY A 68 -7.04 -9.22 10.06
CA GLY A 68 -6.80 -10.65 10.25
C GLY A 68 -6.80 -11.11 11.71
N ARG A 69 -6.54 -10.21 12.67
CA ARG A 69 -6.59 -10.49 14.11
C ARG A 69 -7.94 -10.13 14.73
N HIS A 70 -8.74 -9.30 14.06
CA HIS A 70 -9.98 -8.81 14.63
C HIS A 70 -11.05 -9.91 14.70
N PRO A 71 -11.69 -10.15 15.87
CA PRO A 71 -12.65 -11.26 16.06
C PRO A 71 -13.85 -11.26 15.11
N ALA A 72 -14.26 -10.09 14.61
CA ALA A 72 -15.36 -9.97 13.66
C ALA A 72 -15.04 -10.48 12.24
N PHE A 73 -13.78 -10.76 11.92
CA PHE A 73 -13.34 -11.15 10.58
C PHE A 73 -12.61 -12.50 10.55
N PRO A 74 -13.22 -13.58 11.10
CA PRO A 74 -12.58 -14.88 11.10
C PRO A 74 -12.33 -15.36 9.66
N GLY A 75 -11.13 -15.91 9.44
CA GLY A 75 -10.73 -16.39 8.12
C GLY A 75 -10.49 -15.29 7.08
N TYR A 76 -10.16 -14.07 7.50
CA TYR A 76 -9.72 -13.01 6.59
C TYR A 76 -8.57 -13.47 5.68
N MET A 77 -8.66 -13.17 4.38
CA MET A 77 -7.76 -13.67 3.32
C MET A 77 -7.64 -15.20 3.20
N VAL A 78 -8.47 -15.98 3.90
CA VAL A 78 -8.57 -17.43 3.70
C VAL A 78 -9.60 -17.70 2.60
N PRO A 79 -9.22 -18.34 1.48
CA PRO A 79 -10.15 -18.62 0.39
C PRO A 79 -11.39 -19.37 0.88
N ARG A 80 -12.58 -18.91 0.48
CA ARG A 80 -13.87 -19.54 0.80
C ARG A 80 -14.22 -19.61 2.30
N SER A 81 -13.55 -18.86 3.16
CA SER A 81 -13.86 -18.81 4.60
C SER A 81 -15.22 -18.20 4.94
N GLY A 82 -15.83 -17.49 3.99
CA GLY A 82 -17.05 -16.72 4.23
C GLY A 82 -16.82 -15.41 4.98
N CYS A 83 -15.57 -15.06 5.34
CA CYS A 83 -15.20 -13.86 6.09
C CYS A 83 -15.96 -12.61 5.63
N ALA A 84 -16.47 -11.81 6.58
CA ALA A 84 -17.22 -10.59 6.28
C ALA A 84 -16.35 -9.47 5.69
N ALA A 85 -15.03 -9.59 5.74
CA ALA A 85 -14.10 -8.68 5.07
C ALA A 85 -13.54 -9.31 3.78
N VAL A 86 -13.38 -8.48 2.75
CA VAL A 86 -12.83 -8.90 1.45
C VAL A 86 -11.55 -8.12 1.17
N TYR A 87 -10.48 -8.81 0.79
CA TYR A 87 -9.22 -8.20 0.37
C TYR A 87 -9.14 -8.13 -1.15
N VAL A 88 -8.83 -6.95 -1.66
CA VAL A 88 -8.64 -6.67 -3.08
C VAL A 88 -7.30 -5.95 -3.26
N ARG A 89 -6.33 -6.66 -3.82
CA ARG A 89 -5.08 -6.05 -4.28
C ARG A 89 -5.26 -5.48 -5.68
N ILE A 90 -5.04 -4.18 -5.84
CA ILE A 90 -5.19 -3.48 -7.11
C ILE A 90 -3.87 -3.62 -7.89
N PRO A 91 -3.88 -4.26 -9.07
CA PRO A 91 -2.68 -4.38 -9.90
C PRO A 91 -2.33 -3.03 -10.54
N SER A 92 -1.07 -2.85 -10.97
CA SER A 92 -0.66 -1.68 -11.74
C SER A 92 -1.46 -1.53 -13.04
N PHE A 93 -1.64 -0.29 -13.49
CA PHE A 93 -2.41 0.07 -14.69
C PHE A 93 -3.86 -0.46 -14.65
N CYS A 94 -4.54 -0.25 -13.53
CA CYS A 94 -5.93 -0.68 -13.33
C CYS A 94 -6.89 0.45 -13.74
N THR A 95 -8.00 0.11 -14.39
CA THR A 95 -9.11 1.05 -14.64
C THR A 95 -10.23 0.83 -13.61
N PRO A 96 -11.16 1.79 -13.40
CA PRO A 96 -12.32 1.58 -12.50
C PRO A 96 -13.14 0.35 -12.89
N LYS A 97 -13.26 0.09 -14.21
CA LYS A 97 -13.91 -1.10 -14.74
C LYS A 97 -13.16 -2.39 -14.36
N ALA A 98 -11.83 -2.39 -14.49
CA ALA A 98 -11.01 -3.54 -14.10
C ALA A 98 -11.06 -3.79 -12.59
N LEU A 99 -11.08 -2.74 -11.77
CA LEU A 99 -11.26 -2.82 -10.32
C LEU A 99 -12.56 -3.56 -9.97
N GLY A 100 -13.70 -3.15 -10.53
CA GLY A 100 -14.98 -3.84 -10.32
C GLY A 100 -14.92 -5.34 -10.65
N ARG A 101 -14.25 -5.71 -11.75
CA ARG A 101 -14.06 -7.12 -12.14
C ARG A 101 -13.20 -7.90 -11.15
N ILE A 102 -12.14 -7.29 -10.62
CA ILE A 102 -11.27 -7.90 -9.62
C ILE A 102 -12.06 -8.09 -8.32
N THR A 103 -12.82 -7.08 -7.89
CA THR A 103 -13.69 -7.16 -6.72
C THR A 103 -14.72 -8.28 -6.84
N LEU A 104 -15.42 -8.39 -7.98
CA LEU A 104 -16.36 -9.49 -8.23
C LEU A 104 -15.69 -10.87 -8.15
N ARG A 105 -14.47 -11.00 -8.67
CA ARG A 105 -13.70 -12.25 -8.55
C ARG A 105 -13.43 -12.60 -7.09
N GLN A 106 -13.04 -11.62 -6.27
CA GLN A 106 -12.82 -11.83 -4.83
C GLN A 106 -14.12 -12.14 -4.07
N LEU A 107 -15.25 -11.63 -4.54
CA LEU A 107 -16.60 -11.98 -4.07
C LEU A 107 -17.12 -13.33 -4.62
N GLY A 108 -16.27 -14.09 -5.32
CA GLY A 108 -16.58 -15.41 -5.84
C GLY A 108 -17.53 -15.41 -7.04
N LEU A 109 -17.59 -14.33 -7.81
CA LEU A 109 -18.42 -14.19 -9.01
C LEU A 109 -17.59 -13.69 -10.22
N PRO A 110 -16.69 -14.51 -10.79
CA PRO A 110 -15.99 -14.12 -12.00
C PRO A 110 -16.95 -14.02 -13.19
N ILE A 111 -17.02 -12.83 -13.81
CA ILE A 111 -17.91 -12.57 -14.94
C ILE A 111 -17.21 -12.79 -16.30
N LYS A 112 -17.94 -13.41 -17.24
CA LYS A 112 -17.52 -13.55 -18.64
C LYS A 112 -17.99 -12.33 -19.45
N GLY A 113 -17.35 -12.08 -20.60
CA GLY A 113 -17.68 -10.96 -21.48
C GLY A 113 -17.20 -9.60 -20.95
N ASN A 114 -17.63 -8.53 -21.63
CA ASN A 114 -17.20 -7.15 -21.40
C ASN A 114 -18.38 -6.20 -21.10
N PRO A 115 -19.22 -6.50 -20.08
CA PRO A 115 -20.36 -5.62 -19.74
C PRO A 115 -19.89 -4.20 -19.40
N PRO A 116 -20.75 -3.18 -19.53
CA PRO A 116 -20.43 -1.80 -19.14
C PRO A 116 -19.99 -1.67 -17.67
N SER A 117 -19.25 -0.61 -17.33
CA SER A 117 -18.71 -0.38 -15.98
C SER A 117 -19.82 -0.33 -14.91
N HIS A 118 -20.91 0.42 -15.16
CA HIS A 118 -22.02 0.54 -14.22
C HIS A 118 -22.67 -0.82 -13.88
N ILE A 119 -22.89 -1.69 -14.87
CA ILE A 119 -23.42 -3.05 -14.64
C ILE A 119 -22.48 -3.88 -13.75
N ILE A 120 -21.17 -3.76 -13.96
CA ILE A 120 -20.19 -4.47 -13.12
C ILE A 120 -20.29 -4.00 -11.67
N TRP A 121 -20.42 -2.71 -11.44
CA TRP A 121 -20.53 -2.14 -10.10
C TRP A 121 -21.87 -2.43 -9.43
N GLU A 122 -22.98 -2.41 -10.16
CA GLU A 122 -24.28 -2.92 -9.68
C GLU A 122 -24.15 -4.35 -9.16
N MET A 123 -23.52 -5.24 -9.94
CA MET A 123 -23.26 -6.62 -9.51
C MET A 123 -22.36 -6.69 -8.27
N VAL A 124 -21.39 -5.76 -8.10
CA VAL A 124 -20.56 -5.69 -6.89
C VAL A 124 -21.41 -5.37 -5.68
N TYR A 125 -22.25 -4.34 -5.76
CA TYR A 125 -23.10 -3.89 -4.65
C TYR A 125 -24.08 -4.98 -4.22
N GLU A 126 -24.82 -5.57 -5.17
CA GLU A 126 -25.73 -6.68 -4.91
C GLU A 126 -25.01 -7.88 -4.28
N ARG A 127 -23.79 -8.17 -4.73
CA ARG A 127 -23.02 -9.31 -4.23
C ARG A 127 -22.49 -9.07 -2.82
N ILE A 128 -22.07 -7.85 -2.50
CA ILE A 128 -21.65 -7.43 -1.15
C ILE A 128 -22.81 -7.63 -0.17
N GLU A 129 -23.99 -7.13 -0.51
CA GLU A 129 -25.20 -7.25 0.31
C GLU A 129 -25.64 -8.71 0.47
N LYS A 130 -25.75 -9.46 -0.64
CA LYS A 130 -26.13 -10.88 -0.63
C LYS A 130 -25.20 -11.74 0.22
N LEU A 131 -23.90 -11.43 0.22
CA LEU A 131 -22.89 -12.14 1.02
C LEU A 131 -22.67 -11.52 2.40
N LYS A 132 -23.44 -10.48 2.77
CA LYS A 132 -23.36 -9.75 4.04
C LYS A 132 -21.92 -9.32 4.36
N LYS A 133 -21.20 -8.80 3.36
CA LYS A 133 -19.84 -8.29 3.57
C LYS A 133 -19.92 -6.96 4.31
N VAL A 134 -19.07 -6.80 5.31
CA VAL A 134 -19.05 -5.66 6.22
C VAL A 134 -17.86 -4.74 5.93
N ALA A 135 -16.77 -5.28 5.37
CA ALA A 135 -15.59 -4.50 5.04
C ALA A 135 -14.99 -4.88 3.67
N LEU A 136 -14.45 -3.89 2.97
CA LEU A 136 -13.70 -4.06 1.73
C LEU A 136 -12.36 -3.37 1.84
N HIS A 137 -11.28 -4.13 1.69
CA HIS A 137 -9.90 -3.64 1.75
C HIS A 137 -9.33 -3.52 0.33
N PHE A 138 -9.22 -2.29 -0.16
CA PHE A 138 -8.52 -1.90 -1.37
C PHE A 138 -7.07 -1.53 -1.07
N ASP A 139 -6.15 -2.40 -1.48
CA ASP A 139 -4.71 -2.23 -1.32
C ASP A 139 -4.10 -1.75 -2.63
N GLU A 140 -3.19 -0.78 -2.55
CA GLU A 140 -2.58 -0.07 -3.68
C GLU A 140 -3.55 0.75 -4.53
N MET A 141 -4.44 1.54 -3.90
CA MET A 141 -5.44 2.36 -4.58
C MET A 141 -4.85 3.35 -5.60
N HIS A 142 -3.62 3.81 -5.38
CA HIS A 142 -2.94 4.69 -6.33
C HIS A 142 -2.81 4.06 -7.74
N ASN A 143 -2.81 2.72 -7.85
CA ASN A 143 -2.74 2.03 -9.14
C ASN A 143 -3.98 2.22 -10.03
N VAL A 144 -5.14 2.57 -9.47
CA VAL A 144 -6.36 2.88 -10.23
C VAL A 144 -6.54 4.38 -10.46
N THR A 145 -5.81 5.24 -9.73
CA THR A 145 -6.06 6.69 -9.75
C THR A 145 -5.00 7.48 -10.49
N ARG A 146 -3.74 7.03 -10.48
CA ARG A 146 -2.61 7.74 -11.08
C ARG A 146 -2.75 8.02 -12.60
N TYR A 147 -3.42 7.12 -13.31
CA TYR A 147 -3.59 7.20 -14.77
C TYR A 147 -5.05 7.38 -15.18
N ALA A 148 -5.93 7.68 -14.22
CA ALA A 148 -7.36 7.83 -14.47
C ALA A 148 -7.65 9.21 -15.07
N THR A 149 -8.63 9.26 -15.98
CA THR A 149 -9.20 10.54 -16.43
C THR A 149 -10.04 11.17 -15.31
N ASP A 150 -10.37 12.46 -15.43
CA ASP A 150 -11.25 13.14 -14.47
C ASP A 150 -12.60 12.41 -14.31
N ASP A 151 -13.18 11.96 -15.43
CA ASP A 151 -14.41 11.16 -15.43
C ASP A 151 -14.23 9.83 -14.66
N GLU A 152 -13.09 9.16 -14.82
CA GLU A 152 -12.79 7.93 -14.10
C GLU A 152 -12.53 8.16 -12.60
N ILE A 153 -11.94 9.29 -12.23
CA ILE A 153 -11.79 9.70 -10.84
C ILE A 153 -13.16 9.95 -10.21
N ASP A 154 -14.08 10.59 -10.93
CA ASP A 154 -15.45 10.80 -10.47
C ASP A 154 -16.25 9.49 -10.36
N ASP A 155 -16.05 8.54 -11.27
CA ASP A 155 -16.57 7.17 -11.16
C ASP A 155 -16.07 6.49 -9.88
N ILE A 156 -14.78 6.62 -9.55
CA ILE A 156 -14.19 6.05 -8.33
C ILE A 156 -14.80 6.71 -7.08
N ARG A 157 -14.96 8.03 -7.08
CA ARG A 157 -15.58 8.78 -5.97
C ARG A 157 -17.02 8.37 -5.76
N ASN A 158 -17.79 8.23 -6.84
CA ASN A 158 -19.17 7.76 -6.80
C ASN A 158 -19.24 6.32 -6.26
N MET A 159 -18.33 5.45 -6.66
CA MET A 159 -18.23 4.09 -6.14
C MET A 159 -17.95 4.05 -4.63
N ILE A 160 -16.98 4.83 -4.15
CA ILE A 160 -16.69 4.96 -2.72
C ILE A 160 -17.94 5.45 -1.98
N LYS A 161 -18.61 6.47 -2.50
CA LYS A 161 -19.84 7.02 -1.93
C LYS A 161 -20.93 5.95 -1.85
N THR A 162 -21.19 5.21 -2.92
CA THR A 162 -22.24 4.18 -2.94
C THR A 162 -21.95 3.05 -1.95
N LEU A 163 -20.71 2.60 -1.82
CA LEU A 163 -20.34 1.55 -0.85
C LEU A 163 -20.54 1.99 0.60
N VAL A 164 -20.21 3.24 0.91
CA VAL A 164 -20.22 3.77 2.28
C VAL A 164 -21.61 4.25 2.69
N VAL A 165 -22.38 4.81 1.75
CA VAL A 165 -23.66 5.51 2.00
C VAL A 165 -24.86 4.70 1.47
N SER A 166 -24.68 3.42 1.15
CA SER A 166 -25.79 2.57 0.71
C SER A 166 -26.91 2.56 1.77
N PRO A 167 -28.17 2.84 1.40
CA PRO A 167 -29.28 2.74 2.34
C PRO A 167 -29.62 1.29 2.68
N THR A 168 -29.26 0.31 1.85
CA THR A 168 -29.55 -1.10 2.13
C THR A 168 -28.45 -1.73 2.97
N TRP A 169 -27.20 -1.55 2.54
CA TRP A 169 -26.05 -2.26 3.08
C TRP A 169 -24.75 -1.42 3.00
N PRO A 170 -24.59 -0.43 3.89
CA PRO A 170 -23.35 0.33 3.98
C PRO A 170 -22.21 -0.56 4.51
N ILE A 171 -20.98 -0.30 4.08
CA ILE A 171 -19.79 -1.05 4.50
C ILE A 171 -18.63 -0.14 4.93
N ILE A 172 -17.65 -0.72 5.61
CA ILE A 172 -16.36 -0.07 5.89
C ILE A 172 -15.42 -0.27 4.72
N LEU A 173 -14.78 0.82 4.28
CA LEU A 173 -13.69 0.74 3.32
C LEU A 173 -12.34 0.87 4.02
N LEU A 174 -11.41 -0.01 3.69
CA LEU A 174 -10.00 0.10 4.08
C LEU A 174 -9.22 0.38 2.81
N ILE A 175 -8.74 1.61 2.65
CA ILE A 175 -8.05 2.05 1.44
C ILE A 175 -6.60 2.30 1.81
N SER A 176 -5.65 1.71 1.08
CA SER A 176 -4.24 2.04 1.24
C SER A 176 -3.54 2.36 -0.07
N GLY A 177 -2.54 3.23 -0.02
CA GLY A 177 -1.77 3.63 -1.19
C GLY A 177 -0.77 4.75 -0.88
N LEU A 178 -0.25 5.37 -1.93
CA LEU A 178 0.68 6.49 -1.83
C LEU A 178 -0.05 7.79 -1.42
N PRO A 179 0.66 8.81 -0.92
CA PRO A 179 0.03 10.05 -0.43
C PRO A 179 -0.92 10.73 -1.43
N GLU A 180 -0.67 10.60 -2.74
CA GLU A 180 -1.51 11.14 -3.81
C GLU A 180 -2.99 10.70 -3.75
N ILE A 181 -3.31 9.56 -3.11
CA ILE A 181 -4.71 9.09 -3.03
C ILE A 181 -5.57 9.97 -2.10
N VAL A 182 -4.96 10.83 -1.29
CA VAL A 182 -5.69 11.76 -0.41
C VAL A 182 -6.58 12.70 -1.24
N ASP A 183 -6.13 13.09 -2.44
CA ASP A 183 -6.84 13.97 -3.37
C ASP A 183 -8.13 13.35 -3.94
N LEU A 184 -8.30 12.04 -3.80
CA LEU A 184 -9.59 11.38 -4.11
C LEU A 184 -10.69 11.81 -3.14
N THR A 185 -10.31 12.09 -1.89
CA THR A 185 -11.26 12.25 -0.78
C THR A 185 -11.45 13.71 -0.35
N GLN A 186 -10.41 14.55 -0.48
CA GLN A 186 -10.45 15.94 -0.01
C GLN A 186 -11.48 16.86 -0.69
N PRO A 187 -11.68 16.81 -2.03
CA PRO A 187 -12.51 17.81 -2.73
C PRO A 187 -14.01 17.69 -2.43
N ILE A 188 -14.48 16.50 -2.05
CA ILE A 188 -15.90 16.20 -1.88
C ILE A 188 -16.24 16.14 -0.41
N THR A 189 -16.93 17.16 0.12
CA THR A 189 -17.32 17.26 1.53
C THR A 189 -18.02 16.01 2.07
N GLU A 190 -18.87 15.39 1.26
CA GLU A 190 -19.57 14.15 1.61
C GLU A 190 -18.64 12.95 1.80
N ILE A 191 -17.58 12.83 0.99
CA ILE A 191 -16.59 11.74 1.12
C ILE A 191 -15.64 12.08 2.26
N ARG A 192 -15.13 13.31 2.29
CA ARG A 192 -14.19 13.80 3.32
C ARG A 192 -14.67 13.56 4.74
N ARG A 193 -15.96 13.83 5.04
CA ARG A 193 -16.50 13.64 6.40
C ARG A 193 -16.60 12.17 6.84
N ARG A 194 -16.50 11.23 5.89
CA ARG A 194 -16.63 9.78 6.11
C ARG A 194 -15.30 9.04 5.98
N CYS A 195 -14.30 9.69 5.40
CA CYS A 195 -12.92 9.22 5.42
C CYS A 195 -12.23 9.63 6.72
N ARG A 196 -11.43 8.72 7.26
CA ARG A 196 -10.53 8.90 8.40
C ARG A 196 -9.12 8.64 7.88
N PRO A 197 -8.37 9.67 7.46
CA PRO A 197 -7.02 9.50 6.96
C PRO A 197 -6.05 9.21 8.10
N VAL A 198 -5.16 8.25 7.90
CA VAL A 198 -4.00 7.98 8.77
C VAL A 198 -2.77 7.95 7.87
N GLU A 199 -1.71 8.64 8.30
CA GLU A 199 -0.48 8.77 7.54
C GLU A 199 0.66 8.04 8.26
N PHE A 200 1.24 7.04 7.59
CA PHE A 200 2.52 6.47 7.99
C PHE A 200 3.64 7.33 7.44
N ARG A 201 4.10 8.27 8.28
CA ARG A 201 5.16 9.22 7.95
C ARG A 201 6.53 8.53 7.88
N PRO A 202 7.46 9.07 7.08
CA PRO A 202 8.87 8.72 7.17
C PRO A 202 9.41 8.97 8.58
N LEU A 203 10.38 8.15 8.99
CA LEU A 203 11.15 8.34 10.21
C LEU A 203 11.95 9.64 10.14
N ILE A 204 12.05 10.31 11.28
CA ILE A 204 12.84 11.53 11.44
C ILE A 204 14.07 11.17 12.28
N LEU A 205 15.26 11.61 11.85
CA LEU A 205 16.47 11.48 12.66
C LEU A 205 16.64 12.72 13.55
N PRO A 206 17.08 12.57 14.82
CA PRO A 206 17.43 11.32 15.49
C PRO A 206 16.26 10.58 16.14
N ASP A 207 15.05 11.16 16.16
CA ASP A 207 13.91 10.68 16.95
C ASP A 207 13.52 9.20 16.69
N GLY A 208 13.60 8.74 15.44
CA GLY A 208 13.26 7.36 15.04
C GLY A 208 14.30 6.29 15.38
N VAL A 209 15.46 6.67 15.93
CA VAL A 209 16.56 5.73 16.23
C VAL A 209 16.15 4.68 17.27
N SER A 210 15.50 5.10 18.35
CA SER A 210 15.11 4.21 19.45
C SER A 210 14.05 3.18 19.02
N GLU A 211 13.11 3.59 18.17
CA GLU A 211 12.07 2.72 17.60
C GLU A 211 12.70 1.63 16.73
N ILE A 212 13.63 2.01 15.84
CA ILE A 212 14.33 1.06 14.98
C ILE A 212 15.29 0.16 15.77
N GLU A 213 15.95 0.68 16.80
CA GLU A 213 16.81 -0.13 17.67
C GLU A 213 16.00 -1.22 18.40
N THR A 214 14.85 -0.86 18.95
CA THR A 214 13.92 -1.80 19.60
C THR A 214 13.44 -2.87 18.62
N ALA A 215 13.13 -2.46 17.39
CA ALA A 215 12.74 -3.38 16.31
C ALA A 215 13.86 -4.38 15.95
N ILE A 216 15.11 -3.93 15.87
CA ILE A 216 16.26 -4.81 15.59
C ILE A 216 16.45 -5.80 16.74
N GLU A 217 16.43 -5.33 17.99
CA GLU A 217 16.62 -6.17 19.17
C GLU A 217 15.56 -7.27 19.24
N ASP A 218 14.28 -6.94 19.02
CA ASP A 218 13.19 -7.93 19.04
C ASP A 218 13.34 -8.99 17.93
N LEU A 219 13.73 -8.58 16.73
CA LEU A 219 13.94 -9.51 15.61
C LEU A 219 15.19 -10.37 15.84
N ALA A 220 16.28 -9.82 16.35
CA ALA A 220 17.51 -10.55 16.68
C ALA A 220 17.24 -11.58 17.79
N LYS A 221 16.52 -11.19 18.85
CA LYS A 221 16.05 -12.09 19.90
C LYS A 221 15.17 -13.20 19.35
N THR A 222 14.26 -12.89 18.43
CA THR A 222 13.42 -13.89 17.76
C THR A 222 14.26 -14.89 16.94
N ALA A 223 15.42 -14.47 16.45
CA ALA A 223 16.40 -15.28 15.72
C ALA A 223 17.42 -15.99 16.61
N ASN A 224 17.42 -15.76 17.93
CA ASN A 224 18.45 -16.19 18.87
C ASN A 224 19.87 -15.66 18.50
N LEU A 225 19.95 -14.44 17.97
CA LEU A 225 21.21 -13.75 17.71
C LEU A 225 21.49 -12.73 18.81
N ILE A 226 22.75 -12.66 19.25
CA ILE A 226 23.21 -11.59 20.15
C ILE A 226 23.16 -10.28 19.37
N TRP A 227 22.49 -9.28 19.92
CA TRP A 227 22.48 -7.93 19.38
C TRP A 227 23.27 -7.01 20.31
N ASN A 228 24.34 -6.43 19.77
CA ASN A 228 25.13 -5.40 20.42
C ASN A 228 25.21 -4.22 19.44
N ASN A 229 24.89 -3.02 19.91
CA ASN A 229 24.96 -1.80 19.12
C ASN A 229 26.02 -0.84 19.71
N PRO A 230 27.31 -1.00 19.37
CA PRO A 230 28.32 -0.02 19.72
C PRO A 230 27.90 1.36 19.20
N ILE A 231 27.90 2.39 20.06
CA ILE A 231 27.47 3.76 19.70
C ILE A 231 28.19 4.25 18.42
N HIS A 232 29.47 3.91 18.26
CA HIS A 232 30.28 4.28 17.11
C HIS A 232 29.80 3.70 15.77
N ASP A 233 29.04 2.60 15.78
CA ASP A 233 28.49 2.02 14.56
C ASP A 233 27.32 2.85 14.02
N ALA A 234 26.60 3.58 14.87
CA ALA A 234 25.40 4.35 14.52
C ALA A 234 24.40 3.53 13.66
N LEU A 235 24.31 2.22 13.93
CA LEU A 235 23.67 1.27 13.02
C LEU A 235 22.19 1.57 12.78
N PRO A 236 21.35 1.86 13.81
CA PRO A 236 19.96 2.23 13.57
C PRO A 236 19.81 3.47 12.68
N ALA A 237 20.65 4.49 12.86
CA ALA A 237 20.60 5.70 12.04
C ALA A 237 21.00 5.43 10.57
N ARG A 238 22.05 4.63 10.36
CA ARG A 238 22.45 4.15 9.02
C ARG A 238 21.34 3.34 8.36
N LEU A 239 20.66 2.48 9.14
CA LEU A 239 19.54 1.68 8.66
C LEU A 239 18.36 2.55 8.22
N ILE A 240 18.00 3.56 9.03
CA ILE A 240 16.93 4.52 8.69
C ILE A 240 17.24 5.19 7.35
N HIS A 241 18.46 5.69 7.17
CA HIS A 241 18.89 6.33 5.93
C HIS A 241 18.92 5.36 4.74
N ALA A 242 19.50 4.17 4.92
CA ALA A 242 19.54 3.11 3.92
C ALA A 242 18.14 2.64 3.48
N ALA A 243 17.16 2.75 4.37
CA ALA A 243 15.77 2.40 4.15
C ALA A 243 14.92 3.56 3.60
N LEU A 244 15.54 4.67 3.19
CA LEU A 244 14.85 5.89 2.75
C LEU A 244 13.82 6.37 3.77
N TYR A 245 14.18 6.25 5.05
CA TYR A 245 13.38 6.66 6.20
C TYR A 245 12.07 5.88 6.36
N GLN A 246 11.89 4.75 5.67
CA GLN A 246 10.66 3.97 5.73
C GLN A 246 10.78 2.80 6.70
N ILE A 247 9.91 2.77 7.71
CA ILE A 247 9.94 1.75 8.77
C ILE A 247 9.85 0.32 8.21
N GLY A 248 8.93 0.06 7.28
CA GLY A 248 8.78 -1.28 6.70
C GLY A 248 10.03 -1.69 5.92
N THR A 249 10.64 -0.78 5.16
CA THR A 249 11.92 -1.01 4.49
C THR A 249 13.03 -1.29 5.49
N SER A 250 13.10 -0.57 6.62
CA SER A 250 14.07 -0.83 7.69
C SER A 250 13.92 -2.24 8.26
N ILE A 251 12.68 -2.67 8.54
CA ILE A 251 12.38 -4.02 9.02
C ILE A 251 12.81 -5.07 7.98
N GLU A 252 12.53 -4.85 6.70
CA GLU A 252 12.95 -5.77 5.62
C GLU A 252 14.48 -5.93 5.55
N VAL A 253 15.23 -4.83 5.60
CA VAL A 253 16.71 -4.88 5.60
C VAL A 253 17.21 -5.63 6.83
N THR A 254 16.64 -5.40 8.01
CA THR A 254 16.98 -6.14 9.22
C THR A 254 16.72 -7.64 9.08
N GLN A 255 15.59 -8.03 8.49
CA GLN A 255 15.28 -9.44 8.22
C GLN A 255 16.26 -10.08 7.23
N ASP A 256 16.76 -9.31 6.27
CA ASP A 256 17.77 -9.76 5.31
C ASP A 256 19.15 -9.88 5.96
N ALA A 257 19.55 -8.95 6.82
CA ALA A 257 20.77 -9.03 7.62
C ALA A 257 20.75 -10.25 8.56
N ILE A 258 19.64 -10.50 9.25
CA ILE A 258 19.45 -11.70 10.06
C ILE A 258 19.54 -12.98 9.22
N ARG A 259 19.00 -12.98 7.99
CA ARG A 259 19.11 -14.13 7.09
C ARG A 259 20.57 -14.43 6.75
N ILE A 260 21.38 -13.41 6.52
CA ILE A 260 22.81 -13.55 6.23
C ILE A 260 23.54 -14.09 7.47
N ALA A 261 23.33 -13.49 8.64
CA ALA A 261 23.93 -13.95 9.90
C ALA A 261 23.62 -15.43 10.19
N LEU A 262 22.36 -15.85 10.03
CA LEU A 262 21.95 -17.24 10.23
C LEU A 262 22.58 -18.20 9.21
N LYS A 263 22.76 -17.78 7.95
CA LYS A 263 23.45 -18.59 6.93
C LYS A 263 24.94 -18.75 7.20
N ALA A 264 25.56 -17.71 7.76
CA ALA A 264 26.97 -17.72 8.16
C ALA A 264 27.23 -18.51 9.46
N GLY A 265 26.18 -18.91 10.18
CA GLY A 265 26.31 -19.55 11.49
C GLY A 265 26.81 -18.58 12.58
N SER A 266 26.59 -17.28 12.40
CA SER A 266 27.03 -16.24 13.33
C SER A 266 26.28 -16.33 14.66
N GLU A 267 26.98 -16.03 15.76
CA GLU A 267 26.37 -15.95 17.10
C GLU A 267 25.66 -14.61 17.35
N GLY A 268 25.99 -13.58 16.57
CA GLY A 268 25.46 -12.22 16.73
C GLY A 268 25.11 -11.55 15.42
N LEU A 269 24.27 -10.51 15.52
CA LEU A 269 23.90 -9.61 14.44
C LEU A 269 24.82 -8.38 14.49
N THR A 270 25.42 -8.02 13.36
CA THR A 270 26.51 -7.02 13.30
C THR A 270 26.33 -6.12 12.08
N ARG A 271 27.02 -4.97 12.06
CA ARG A 271 26.99 -4.01 10.94
C ARG A 271 27.39 -4.63 9.61
N GLU A 272 28.30 -5.60 9.62
CA GLU A 272 28.75 -6.31 8.41
C GLU A 272 27.62 -7.09 7.75
N HIS A 273 26.75 -7.73 8.54
CA HIS A 273 25.57 -8.43 8.01
C HIS A 273 24.58 -7.46 7.34
N PHE A 274 24.44 -6.24 7.88
CA PHE A 274 23.64 -5.19 7.25
C PHE A 274 24.29 -4.66 5.97
N ALA A 275 25.62 -4.50 5.97
CA ALA A 275 26.37 -4.10 4.79
C ALA A 275 26.20 -5.12 3.64
N GLU A 276 26.30 -6.40 3.94
CA GLU A 276 26.08 -7.47 2.96
C GLU A 276 24.61 -7.50 2.49
N ALA A 277 23.64 -7.39 3.41
CA ALA A 277 22.22 -7.32 3.05
C ALA A 277 21.92 -6.16 2.10
N TYR A 278 22.46 -4.98 2.40
CA TYR A 278 22.28 -3.80 1.57
C TYR A 278 22.94 -3.98 0.19
N THR A 279 24.16 -4.52 0.15
CA THR A 279 24.88 -4.80 -1.10
C THR A 279 24.08 -5.77 -1.99
N VAL A 280 23.50 -6.82 -1.42
CA VAL A 280 22.65 -7.76 -2.18
C VAL A 280 21.38 -7.07 -2.69
N ARG A 281 20.80 -6.14 -1.92
CA ARG A 281 19.58 -5.43 -2.28
C ARG A 281 19.78 -4.38 -3.37
N SER A 282 20.83 -3.56 -3.27
CA SER A 282 21.07 -2.41 -4.15
C SER A 282 22.10 -2.67 -5.24
N GLY A 283 22.97 -3.67 -5.07
CA GLY A 283 24.13 -3.90 -5.91
C GLY A 283 25.14 -2.76 -5.90
N CYS A 284 25.16 -1.95 -4.83
CA CYS A 284 26.05 -0.80 -4.68
C CYS A 284 27.52 -1.24 -4.52
N LEU A 285 28.45 -0.33 -4.83
CA LEU A 285 29.86 -0.51 -4.49
C LEU A 285 30.08 -0.32 -2.97
N PRO A 286 31.18 -0.82 -2.39
CA PRO A 286 31.49 -0.58 -0.98
C PRO A 286 31.58 0.91 -0.60
N SER A 287 32.02 1.76 -1.53
CA SER A 287 32.07 3.23 -1.37
C SER A 287 30.69 3.91 -1.37
N GLU A 288 29.64 3.17 -1.74
CA GLU A 288 28.25 3.62 -1.81
C GLU A 288 27.38 2.87 -0.80
N ASN A 289 27.99 2.12 0.11
CA ASN A 289 27.27 1.36 1.11
C ASN A 289 27.23 2.16 2.43
N PRO A 290 26.04 2.60 2.89
CA PRO A 290 25.90 3.42 4.10
C PRO A 290 26.25 2.65 5.37
N PHE A 291 26.43 1.32 5.33
CA PHE A 291 26.93 0.53 6.45
C PHE A 291 28.45 0.38 6.44
N VAL A 292 29.16 0.75 5.37
CA VAL A 292 30.62 0.60 5.24
C VAL A 292 31.35 1.92 5.41
N VAL A 293 30.87 2.99 4.76
CA VAL A 293 31.61 4.27 4.71
C VAL A 293 31.41 5.11 5.99
N PRO A 294 32.39 5.92 6.41
CA PRO A 294 32.23 6.83 7.55
C PRO A 294 31.18 7.91 7.32
N ASN A 295 31.18 8.55 6.14
CA ASN A 295 30.25 9.64 5.78
C ASN A 295 28.92 9.08 5.23
N TRP A 296 28.31 8.16 5.97
CA TRP A 296 27.14 7.42 5.51
C TRP A 296 25.92 8.28 5.20
N ALA A 297 25.78 9.43 5.85
CA ALA A 297 24.65 10.34 5.64
C ALA A 297 24.68 11.07 4.28
N GLU A 298 25.84 11.08 3.60
CA GLU A 298 26.02 11.66 2.27
C GLU A 298 25.78 10.63 1.15
N VAL A 299 25.54 9.36 1.50
CA VAL A 299 25.33 8.30 0.52
C VAL A 299 23.94 8.42 -0.10
N ASP A 300 23.86 8.52 -1.42
CA ASP A 300 22.58 8.46 -2.12
C ASP A 300 22.01 7.03 -2.09
N CYS A 301 21.12 6.78 -1.12
CA CYS A 301 20.46 5.50 -0.94
C CYS A 301 19.35 5.21 -1.96
N THR A 302 19.07 6.12 -2.91
CA THR A 302 18.13 5.88 -4.02
C THR A 302 18.81 5.24 -5.23
N ALA A 303 20.14 5.28 -5.30
CA ALA A 303 20.92 4.70 -6.38
C ALA A 303 20.89 3.16 -6.35
N VAL A 304 20.83 2.54 -7.53
CA VAL A 304 20.84 1.08 -7.70
C VAL A 304 21.92 0.73 -8.73
N LEU A 305 22.75 -0.28 -8.43
CA LEU A 305 23.92 -0.67 -9.24
C LEU A 305 24.91 0.49 -9.47
N GLY A 306 25.05 1.41 -8.51
CA GLY A 306 25.85 2.63 -8.63
C GLY A 306 25.33 3.61 -9.69
N ARG A 307 24.13 3.37 -10.24
CA ARG A 307 23.48 4.28 -11.19
C ARG A 307 22.57 5.22 -10.42
N ARG A 308 22.89 6.50 -10.49
CA ARG A 308 22.05 7.58 -9.96
C ARG A 308 20.94 7.87 -10.96
N LYS A 309 19.73 8.13 -10.47
CA LYS A 309 18.72 8.80 -11.30
C LYS A 309 19.18 10.24 -11.49
N VAL A 310 19.32 10.67 -12.73
CA VAL A 310 19.43 12.10 -13.04
C VAL A 310 18.01 12.64 -12.93
N GLU A 311 17.72 13.44 -11.90
CA GLU A 311 16.50 14.24 -11.88
C GLU A 311 16.64 15.32 -12.97
N GLY A 312 15.84 15.22 -14.05
CA GLY A 312 15.80 16.23 -15.11
C GLY A 312 15.92 15.76 -16.56
N ALA A 313 15.82 14.46 -16.87
CA ALA A 313 15.53 14.05 -18.25
C ALA A 313 14.01 14.13 -18.46
N GLU A 314 13.53 15.32 -18.84
CA GLU A 314 12.27 15.41 -19.59
C GLU A 314 12.41 14.50 -20.81
N ASP A 315 11.41 13.65 -21.05
CA ASP A 315 11.31 12.80 -22.21
C ASP A 315 11.18 13.67 -23.47
N ASP A 316 12.30 14.18 -23.99
CA ASP A 316 12.41 14.70 -25.35
C ASP A 316 12.50 13.49 -26.32
N ASP A 317 11.41 12.75 -26.41
CA ASP A 317 11.16 11.82 -27.52
C ASP A 317 10.16 12.48 -28.49
N HIS A 318 10.57 13.64 -29.02
CA HIS A 318 9.92 14.26 -30.18
C HIS A 318 10.63 13.84 -31.48
N ASP A 319 10.13 12.73 -32.02
CA ASP A 319 9.83 12.48 -33.43
C ASP A 319 10.50 13.41 -34.47
N GLU A 320 11.76 13.16 -34.83
CA GLU A 320 12.31 13.62 -36.11
C GLU A 320 12.07 12.56 -37.20
N GLY A 321 10.96 12.78 -37.90
CA GLY A 321 10.52 12.03 -39.06
C GLY A 321 11.60 11.87 -40.13
N SER A 322 11.79 10.59 -40.51
CA SER A 322 12.41 10.15 -41.75
C SER A 322 11.82 10.90 -42.97
N THR A 323 12.57 11.87 -43.49
CA THR A 323 12.32 12.48 -44.81
C THR A 323 12.63 11.47 -45.92
N ARG A 324 11.65 10.62 -46.26
CA ARG A 324 11.64 9.85 -47.51
C ARG A 324 11.08 10.72 -48.63
N THR A 325 11.98 11.14 -49.51
CA THR A 325 11.72 11.83 -50.78
C THR A 325 10.94 10.91 -51.74
N GLY A 326 9.62 11.11 -51.83
CA GLY A 326 8.75 10.50 -52.83
C GLY A 326 8.21 11.53 -53.83
N ARG A 327 8.89 11.69 -54.97
CA ARG A 327 8.40 12.46 -56.13
C ARG A 327 7.09 11.86 -56.65
N SER A 328 5.97 12.60 -56.59
CA SER A 328 4.78 12.31 -57.40
C SER A 328 4.55 13.41 -58.42
N ARG A 329 4.72 13.06 -59.71
CA ARG A 329 4.45 13.91 -60.87
C ARG A 329 2.94 13.98 -61.11
N LYS A 330 2.38 15.17 -60.94
CA LYS A 330 1.06 15.57 -61.48
C LYS A 330 1.15 15.60 -63.01
N LYS A 331 0.41 14.73 -63.72
CA LYS A 331 0.12 14.90 -65.15
C LYS A 331 -1.37 15.23 -65.30
N GLN A 332 -1.63 16.45 -65.74
CA GLN A 332 -2.95 16.97 -66.06
C GLN A 332 -3.44 16.42 -67.41
N ARG A 333 -4.74 16.08 -67.42
CA ARG A 333 -5.74 16.26 -68.48
C ARG A 333 -5.49 15.67 -69.88
N GLY A 334 -6.45 14.85 -70.32
CA GLY A 334 -7.17 15.18 -71.56
C GLY A 334 -7.66 14.01 -72.42
N ARG A 335 -8.98 13.85 -72.42
CA ARG A 335 -9.88 13.56 -73.56
C ARG A 335 -9.96 12.15 -74.18
N ARG A 336 -11.24 11.77 -74.26
CA ARG A 336 -11.96 10.79 -75.10
C ARG A 336 -12.02 9.36 -74.58
#